data_AF-A0A955J5V8-F1
#
_entry.id   AF-A0A955J5V8-F1
#
_cell.length_a   1.000
_cell.length_b   1.000
_cell.length_c   1.000
_cell.angle_alpha   90.00
_cell.angle_beta   90.00
_cell.angle_gamma   90.00
#
_symmetry.space_group_name_H-M   'P 1'
#
loop_
_entity.id
_entity.type
_entity.pdbx_description
1 polymer ?
#
loop_
_entity_poly.entity_id
_entity_poly.type
_entity_poly.pdbx_seq_one_letter_code
_entity_poly.pdbx_strand_id
1 'polypeptide(L)'
;PIPAGSTEQALWGVGVNADAIVEARNTRGTGTVGTWGWLANDNGYGTEDAAFNENDIEVADLGDTQIGESDPFNDAFTNNIGGPNNVPVNSWVRADIIVSGGNVRVLYNGVEFFNEMSASTDGFAMLGYEDPFSSISSSPDFQWGLFDNFVVTPAPSTLAPALLAGIGLLRRRRAQ
;
A
#
# COMPACT_ATOMS: atom_id res chain seq x y z
N PRO A 1 -18.11 -24.68 -5.36
CA PRO A 1 -17.97 -23.63 -6.41
C PRO A 1 -16.99 -22.56 -5.94
N ILE A 2 -15.89 -22.36 -6.66
CA ILE A 2 -15.06 -21.17 -6.46
C ILE A 2 -15.92 -20.00 -6.94
N PRO A 3 -16.20 -18.98 -6.12
CA PRO A 3 -16.96 -17.83 -6.56
C PRO A 3 -16.29 -17.25 -7.81
N ALA A 4 -17.09 -16.98 -8.85
CA ALA A 4 -16.59 -16.29 -10.02
C ALA A 4 -16.27 -14.85 -9.61
N GLY A 5 -15.01 -14.46 -9.79
CA GLY A 5 -14.46 -13.13 -9.62
C GLY A 5 -13.06 -13.18 -10.23
N SER A 6 -12.74 -12.21 -11.07
CA SER A 6 -11.35 -11.95 -11.40
C SER A 6 -10.86 -10.95 -10.37
N THR A 7 -9.74 -11.26 -9.70
CA THR A 7 -9.14 -10.27 -8.82
C THR A 7 -7.66 -10.46 -8.65
N GLU A 8 -6.93 -9.96 -9.63
CA GLU A 8 -5.52 -9.68 -9.48
C GLU A 8 -5.37 -8.47 -8.54
N GLN A 9 -4.32 -8.44 -7.74
CA GLN A 9 -4.10 -7.34 -6.81
C GLN A 9 -2.64 -6.97 -6.71
N ALA A 10 -2.40 -5.66 -6.61
CA ALA A 10 -1.11 -5.12 -6.27
C ALA A 10 -1.03 -4.96 -4.76
N LEU A 11 0.04 -5.49 -4.16
CA LEU A 11 0.34 -5.36 -2.74
C LEU A 11 1.46 -4.35 -2.53
N TRP A 12 1.42 -3.71 -1.38
CA TRP A 12 2.49 -2.84 -0.92
C TRP A 12 2.69 -2.97 0.59
N GLY A 13 3.87 -2.55 1.06
CA GLY A 13 4.18 -2.56 2.49
C GLY A 13 5.21 -1.51 2.89
N VAL A 14 5.11 -1.06 4.13
CA VAL A 14 6.00 -0.11 4.81
C VAL A 14 6.36 -0.70 6.16
N GLY A 15 7.66 -0.74 6.48
CA GLY A 15 8.12 -1.26 7.76
C GLY A 15 7.88 -2.76 7.93
N VAL A 16 7.74 -3.48 6.82
CA VAL A 16 7.51 -4.93 6.85
C VAL A 16 8.80 -5.67 7.18
N ASN A 17 8.68 -6.70 8.02
CA ASN A 17 9.76 -7.66 8.32
C ASN A 17 9.78 -8.78 7.26
N ALA A 18 10.83 -9.61 7.31
CA ALA A 18 10.97 -10.76 6.41
C ALA A 18 10.49 -12.08 7.04
N ASP A 19 9.81 -12.01 8.19
CA ASP A 19 9.48 -13.19 8.99
C ASP A 19 8.24 -13.93 8.50
N ALA A 20 7.34 -13.22 7.79
CA ALA A 20 6.10 -13.78 7.24
C ALA A 20 5.88 -13.31 5.79
N ILE A 21 5.24 -14.18 5.00
CA ILE A 21 4.81 -13.82 3.64
C ILE A 21 3.52 -13.01 3.76
N VAL A 22 3.52 -11.83 3.15
CA VAL A 22 2.35 -10.98 3.05
C VAL A 22 1.50 -11.44 1.87
N GLU A 23 0.29 -11.92 2.16
CA GLU A 23 -0.74 -12.28 1.17
C GLU A 23 -2.04 -11.58 1.56
N ALA A 24 -2.73 -11.01 0.58
CA ALA A 24 -3.84 -10.07 0.79
C ALA A 24 -5.15 -10.76 1.25
N ARG A 25 -5.11 -12.07 1.53
CA ARG A 25 -6.27 -12.82 2.01
C ARG A 25 -5.94 -14.00 2.91
N ASN A 26 -4.99 -14.85 2.52
CA ASN A 26 -4.80 -16.14 3.19
C ASN A 26 -3.95 -16.04 4.46
N THR A 27 -3.19 -14.94 4.61
CA THR A 27 -2.21 -14.79 5.70
C THR A 27 -2.32 -13.47 6.46
N ARG A 28 -3.48 -12.80 6.41
CA ARG A 28 -3.80 -11.72 7.37
C ARG A 28 -3.62 -12.31 8.78
N GLY A 29 -2.59 -11.90 9.52
CA GLY A 29 -2.35 -12.42 10.86
C GLY A 29 -1.23 -13.46 11.05
N THR A 30 -0.23 -13.51 10.16
CA THR A 30 0.84 -14.53 10.22
C THR A 30 2.17 -14.05 10.82
N GLY A 31 2.18 -12.95 11.56
CA GLY A 31 3.38 -12.39 12.19
C GLY A 31 4.07 -11.32 11.33
N THR A 32 3.34 -10.74 10.37
CA THR A 32 3.81 -9.60 9.60
C THR A 32 3.88 -8.39 10.54
N VAL A 33 4.99 -7.67 10.52
CA VAL A 33 5.14 -6.38 11.20
C VAL A 33 4.92 -5.25 10.20
N GLY A 34 4.46 -4.08 10.65
CA GLY A 34 4.38 -2.85 9.83
C GLY A 34 3.02 -2.61 9.21
N THR A 35 2.95 -1.66 8.27
CA THR A 35 1.69 -1.31 7.57
C THR A 35 1.76 -1.76 6.14
N TRP A 36 0.74 -2.50 5.70
CA TRP A 36 0.68 -3.07 4.37
C TRP A 36 -0.75 -3.12 3.87
N GLY A 37 -0.92 -3.29 2.58
CA GLY A 37 -2.25 -3.34 1.99
C GLY A 37 -2.21 -3.75 0.53
N TRP A 38 -3.38 -3.74 -0.07
CA TRP A 38 -3.56 -4.10 -1.47
C TRP A 38 -4.66 -3.27 -2.12
N LEU A 39 -4.62 -3.24 -3.45
CA LEU A 39 -5.68 -2.73 -4.30
C LEU A 39 -5.99 -3.79 -5.36
N ALA A 40 -7.26 -4.16 -5.44
CA ALA A 40 -7.80 -5.04 -6.46
C ALA A 40 -7.87 -4.36 -7.82
N ASN A 41 -7.69 -5.15 -8.88
CA ASN A 41 -7.73 -4.66 -10.24
C ASN A 41 -9.16 -4.39 -10.74
N ASP A 42 -10.15 -5.12 -10.20
CA ASP A 42 -11.44 -5.35 -10.84
C ASP A 42 -12.60 -5.67 -9.87
N ASN A 43 -12.90 -4.73 -8.96
CA ASN A 43 -13.99 -4.78 -7.95
C ASN A 43 -13.79 -5.85 -6.87
N GLY A 44 -12.54 -6.06 -6.45
CA GLY A 44 -12.26 -6.69 -5.16
C GLY A 44 -12.72 -8.13 -5.00
N TYR A 45 -12.67 -8.57 -3.75
CA TYR A 45 -13.25 -9.84 -3.33
C TYR A 45 -14.14 -9.61 -2.10
N GLY A 46 -15.32 -10.23 -2.11
CA GLY A 46 -16.24 -10.16 -0.97
C GLY A 46 -16.75 -8.75 -0.72
N THR A 47 -16.25 -8.12 0.34
CA THR A 47 -16.60 -6.76 0.75
C THR A 47 -15.46 -5.76 0.59
N GLU A 48 -14.29 -6.16 0.05
CA GLU A 48 -13.11 -5.31 -0.02
C GLU A 48 -12.49 -5.27 -1.43
N ASP A 49 -12.37 -4.06 -1.97
CA ASP A 49 -11.62 -3.72 -3.18
C ASP A 49 -10.22 -3.20 -2.86
N ALA A 50 -10.06 -2.63 -1.67
CA ALA A 50 -8.77 -2.32 -1.07
C ALA A 50 -8.85 -2.66 0.41
N ALA A 51 -7.75 -3.13 0.98
CA ALA A 51 -7.66 -3.25 2.43
C ALA A 51 -6.26 -2.94 2.95
N PHE A 52 -6.24 -2.54 4.21
CA PHE A 52 -5.13 -1.92 4.90
C PHE A 52 -4.96 -2.59 6.24
N ASN A 53 -3.74 -3.04 6.50
CA ASN A 53 -3.42 -3.86 7.64
C ASN A 53 -2.27 -3.23 8.40
N GLU A 54 -2.36 -3.32 9.71
CA GLU A 54 -1.30 -3.02 10.64
C GLU A 54 -0.93 -4.28 11.38
N ASN A 55 0.31 -4.71 11.17
CA ASN A 55 0.83 -6.00 11.56
C ASN A 55 -0.10 -7.13 11.05
N ASP A 56 -0.83 -7.73 11.99
CA ASP A 56 -1.69 -8.89 11.82
C ASP A 56 -3.18 -8.54 11.81
N ILE A 57 -3.52 -7.25 11.82
CA ILE A 57 -4.88 -6.75 11.99
C ILE A 57 -5.26 -5.87 10.81
N GLU A 58 -6.42 -6.11 10.21
CA GLU A 58 -7.04 -5.17 9.28
C GLU A 58 -7.55 -3.95 10.04
N VAL A 59 -7.10 -2.77 9.61
CA VAL A 59 -7.41 -1.49 10.23
C VAL A 59 -8.37 -0.64 9.40
N ALA A 60 -8.41 -0.89 8.09
CA ALA A 60 -9.36 -0.28 7.18
C ALA A 60 -9.54 -1.17 5.95
N ASP A 61 -10.72 -1.12 5.38
CA ASP A 61 -11.06 -1.64 4.07
C ASP A 61 -11.88 -0.59 3.31
N LEU A 62 -11.93 -0.75 1.99
CA LEU A 62 -12.83 -0.01 1.12
C LEU A 62 -13.44 -0.98 0.13
N GLY A 63 -14.76 -1.02 0.07
CA GLY A 63 -15.52 -1.97 -0.73
C GLY A 63 -16.51 -1.33 -1.70
N ASP A 64 -16.75 -2.03 -2.80
CA ASP A 64 -17.74 -1.66 -3.79
C ASP A 64 -19.19 -1.77 -3.26
N THR A 65 -19.45 -2.74 -2.38
CA THR A 65 -20.77 -3.00 -1.79
C THR A 65 -21.12 -2.14 -0.57
N GLN A 66 -20.18 -1.33 -0.08
CA GLN A 66 -20.37 -0.49 1.09
C GLN A 66 -20.80 0.93 0.72
N ILE A 67 -21.77 1.48 1.45
CA ILE A 67 -22.31 2.81 1.17
C ILE A 67 -21.27 3.87 1.51
N GLY A 68 -20.87 4.66 0.51
CA GLY A 68 -19.96 5.80 0.67
C GLY A 68 -18.48 5.46 0.46
N GLU A 69 -18.14 4.19 0.23
CA GLU A 69 -16.76 3.75 0.01
C GLU A 69 -16.37 3.74 -1.47
N SER A 70 -17.32 3.98 -2.38
CA SER A 70 -17.08 4.07 -3.83
C SER A 70 -16.50 5.40 -4.28
N ASP A 71 -16.61 6.47 -3.48
CA ASP A 71 -16.16 7.81 -3.87
C ASP A 71 -14.65 7.87 -4.17
N PRO A 72 -13.74 7.36 -3.32
CA PRO A 72 -12.30 7.36 -3.62
C PRO A 72 -11.96 6.61 -4.93
N PHE A 73 -12.66 5.51 -5.22
CA PHE A 73 -12.49 4.76 -6.46
C PHE A 73 -12.95 5.54 -7.69
N ASN A 74 -14.12 6.17 -7.59
CA ASN A 74 -14.69 6.97 -8.66
C ASN A 74 -13.88 8.23 -8.97
N ASP A 75 -13.20 8.78 -7.96
CA ASP A 75 -12.28 9.90 -8.11
C ASP A 75 -10.91 9.46 -8.66
N ALA A 76 -10.42 8.27 -8.29
CA ALA A 76 -9.08 7.79 -8.67
C ALA A 76 -9.03 7.13 -10.05
N PHE A 77 -10.12 6.51 -10.50
CA PHE A 77 -10.16 5.65 -11.67
C PHE A 77 -11.31 6.01 -12.61
N THR A 78 -11.22 5.56 -13.86
CA THR A 78 -12.20 5.87 -14.91
C THR A 78 -12.88 4.65 -15.53
N ASN A 79 -12.33 3.45 -15.34
CA ASN A 79 -12.91 2.25 -15.94
C ASN A 79 -13.98 1.70 -15.01
N ASN A 80 -15.14 1.30 -15.55
CA ASN A 80 -16.14 0.56 -14.80
C ASN A 80 -16.45 -0.73 -15.56
N ILE A 81 -16.28 -1.88 -14.89
CA ILE A 81 -16.44 -3.21 -15.49
C ILE A 81 -17.60 -3.99 -14.86
N GLY A 82 -18.69 -3.28 -14.54
CA GLY A 82 -19.92 -3.89 -14.04
C GLY A 82 -20.06 -3.88 -12.52
N GLY A 83 -19.24 -3.06 -11.84
CA GLY A 83 -19.31 -2.80 -10.41
C GLY A 83 -19.93 -1.44 -10.10
N PRO A 84 -20.22 -1.17 -8.81
CA PRO A 84 -20.78 0.08 -8.34
C PRO A 84 -19.78 1.25 -8.31
N ASN A 85 -18.48 0.97 -8.48
CA ASN A 85 -17.37 1.92 -8.49
C ASN A 85 -16.47 1.74 -9.74
N ASN A 86 -15.59 2.72 -9.97
CA ASN A 86 -14.54 2.62 -10.98
C ASN A 86 -13.34 1.82 -10.47
N VAL A 87 -12.58 1.22 -11.39
CA VAL A 87 -11.46 0.32 -11.11
C VAL A 87 -10.23 0.64 -11.96
N PRO A 88 -9.03 0.22 -11.53
CA PRO A 88 -7.80 0.49 -12.25
C PRO A 88 -7.60 -0.34 -13.54
N VAL A 89 -8.36 -1.44 -13.74
CA VAL A 89 -8.22 -2.41 -14.85
C VAL A 89 -7.53 -1.90 -16.13
N ASN A 90 -6.48 -2.61 -16.56
CA ASN A 90 -5.72 -2.33 -17.79
C ASN A 90 -5.20 -0.88 -17.92
N SER A 91 -4.99 -0.19 -16.79
CA SER A 91 -4.50 1.20 -16.77
C SER A 91 -3.29 1.33 -15.88
N TRP A 92 -2.43 2.29 -16.22
CA TRP A 92 -1.34 2.68 -15.33
C TRP A 92 -1.92 3.39 -14.10
N VAL A 93 -1.59 2.86 -12.93
CA VAL A 93 -1.91 3.49 -11.65
C VAL A 93 -0.65 4.03 -11.03
N ARG A 94 -0.68 5.31 -10.66
CA ARG A 94 0.34 5.88 -9.78
C ARG A 94 -0.04 5.58 -8.34
N ALA A 95 0.80 4.81 -7.64
CA ALA A 95 0.70 4.64 -6.20
C ALA A 95 1.74 5.53 -5.49
N ASP A 96 1.26 6.44 -4.64
CA ASP A 96 2.12 7.24 -3.76
C ASP A 96 1.92 6.75 -2.31
N ILE A 97 2.99 6.23 -1.71
CA ILE A 97 3.02 5.79 -0.31
C ILE A 97 3.94 6.74 0.47
N ILE A 98 3.34 7.55 1.34
CA ILE A 98 4.02 8.65 2.02
C ILE A 98 4.09 8.35 3.51
N VAL A 99 5.32 8.29 4.04
CA VAL A 99 5.58 8.07 5.46
C VAL A 99 6.11 9.35 6.08
N SER A 100 5.40 9.89 7.07
CA SER A 100 5.81 11.12 7.76
C SER A 100 5.42 11.10 9.23
N GLY A 101 6.40 11.18 10.12
CA GLY A 101 6.15 11.23 11.57
C GLY A 101 5.46 9.97 12.11
N GLY A 102 5.68 8.81 11.48
CA GLY A 102 5.00 7.55 11.82
C GLY A 102 3.62 7.37 11.16
N ASN A 103 3.10 8.39 10.47
CA ASN A 103 1.86 8.30 9.73
C ASN A 103 2.11 7.76 8.32
N VAL A 104 1.26 6.84 7.85
CA VAL A 104 1.32 6.24 6.52
C VAL A 104 0.10 6.71 5.73
N ARG A 105 0.36 7.34 4.58
CA ARG A 105 -0.65 7.78 3.63
C ARG A 105 -0.49 7.04 2.32
N VAL A 106 -1.59 6.51 1.79
CA VAL A 106 -1.60 5.83 0.49
C VAL A 106 -2.56 6.54 -0.43
N LEU A 107 -2.05 6.90 -1.60
CA LEU A 107 -2.81 7.53 -2.65
C LEU A 107 -2.71 6.74 -3.95
N TYR A 108 -3.83 6.62 -4.65
CA TYR A 108 -3.87 6.09 -6.01
C TYR A 108 -4.32 7.20 -6.95
N ASN A 109 -3.52 7.48 -7.98
CA ASN A 109 -3.72 8.60 -8.91
C ASN A 109 -3.95 9.96 -8.21
N GLY A 110 -3.34 10.14 -7.03
CA GLY A 110 -3.45 11.36 -6.23
C GLY A 110 -4.67 11.43 -5.30
N VAL A 111 -5.52 10.41 -5.27
CA VAL A 111 -6.66 10.30 -4.36
C VAL A 111 -6.28 9.46 -3.15
N GLU A 112 -6.56 9.96 -1.95
CA GLU A 112 -6.23 9.29 -0.70
C GLU A 112 -7.20 8.15 -0.39
N PHE A 113 -6.64 6.96 -0.13
CA PHE A 113 -7.39 5.76 0.25
C PHE A 113 -7.15 5.36 1.71
N PHE A 114 -5.99 5.75 2.25
CA PHE A 114 -5.59 5.40 3.61
C PHE A 114 -4.70 6.49 4.20
N ASN A 115 -4.91 6.79 5.48
CA ASN A 115 -4.17 7.82 6.20
C ASN A 115 -4.27 7.60 7.70
N GLU A 116 -3.42 6.72 8.22
CA GLU A 116 -3.40 6.38 9.64
C GLU A 116 -1.98 6.29 10.19
N MET A 117 -1.88 6.33 11.52
CA MET A 117 -0.64 6.04 12.22
C MET A 117 -0.25 4.58 12.04
N SER A 118 1.03 4.34 11.80
CA SER A 118 1.60 3.00 11.74
C SER A 118 2.28 2.62 13.05
N ALA A 119 2.08 1.37 13.48
CA ALA A 119 2.75 0.76 14.61
C ALA A 119 4.27 0.63 14.40
N SER A 120 4.71 0.46 13.16
CA SER A 120 6.13 0.41 12.80
C SER A 120 6.37 0.89 11.39
N THR A 121 7.30 1.83 11.24
CA THR A 121 7.83 2.26 9.94
C THR A 121 9.28 1.82 9.74
N ASP A 122 9.84 1.10 10.71
CA ASP A 122 11.16 0.46 10.61
C ASP A 122 11.01 -0.88 9.88
N GLY A 123 11.84 -1.12 8.87
CA GLY A 123 11.83 -2.36 8.10
C GLY A 123 12.01 -2.12 6.59
N PHE A 124 11.41 -2.98 5.78
CA PHE A 124 11.50 -2.92 4.33
C PHE A 124 10.27 -2.26 3.70
N ALA A 125 10.48 -1.65 2.54
CA ALA A 125 9.39 -1.37 1.62
C ALA A 125 9.12 -2.64 0.79
N MET A 126 7.86 -2.94 0.53
CA MET A 126 7.43 -4.11 -0.23
C MET A 126 6.55 -3.70 -1.40
N LEU A 127 6.72 -4.41 -2.51
CA LEU A 127 5.77 -4.49 -3.60
C LEU A 127 5.49 -5.97 -3.86
N GLY A 128 4.24 -6.29 -4.16
CA GLY A 128 3.83 -7.66 -4.46
C GLY A 128 2.69 -7.69 -5.47
N TYR A 129 2.48 -8.87 -6.03
CA TYR A 129 1.36 -9.17 -6.91
C TYR A 129 0.76 -10.51 -6.48
N GLU A 130 -0.56 -10.61 -6.50
CA GLU A 130 -1.28 -11.84 -6.21
C GLU A 130 -2.48 -11.99 -7.17
N ASP A 131 -2.73 -13.22 -7.63
CA ASP A 131 -3.98 -13.62 -8.30
C ASP A 131 -4.50 -14.87 -7.56
N PRO A 132 -5.27 -14.68 -6.47
CA PRO A 132 -5.72 -15.77 -5.61
C PRO A 132 -6.72 -16.71 -6.28
N PHE A 133 -7.25 -16.35 -7.45
CA PHE A 133 -8.29 -17.10 -8.15
C PHE A 133 -7.80 -17.77 -9.44
N SER A 134 -6.54 -17.54 -9.83
CA SER A 134 -6.05 -17.87 -11.17
C SER A 134 -7.02 -17.36 -12.24
N SER A 135 -7.46 -16.13 -12.06
CA SER A 135 -8.69 -15.60 -12.63
C SER A 135 -8.69 -15.42 -14.14
N ILE A 136 -7.54 -15.05 -14.72
CA ILE A 136 -7.40 -14.82 -16.17
C ILE A 136 -6.97 -16.08 -16.92
N SER A 137 -6.25 -17.00 -16.26
CA SER A 137 -5.64 -18.14 -16.93
C SER A 137 -5.39 -19.30 -15.95
N SER A 138 -5.60 -20.53 -16.42
CA SER A 138 -5.12 -21.73 -15.72
C SER A 138 -3.62 -21.96 -15.89
N SER A 139 -2.98 -21.17 -16.76
CA SER A 139 -1.53 -21.11 -16.94
C SER A 139 -0.98 -19.89 -16.20
N PRO A 140 -0.22 -20.10 -15.10
CA PRO A 140 0.37 -19.03 -14.30
C PRO A 140 1.27 -18.08 -15.10
N ASP A 141 1.85 -18.56 -16.20
CA ASP A 141 2.73 -17.78 -17.08
C ASP A 141 2.01 -16.61 -17.79
N PHE A 142 0.67 -16.60 -17.80
CA PHE A 142 -0.13 -15.52 -18.37
C PHE A 142 -0.74 -14.58 -17.32
N GLN A 143 -0.32 -14.70 -16.05
CA GLN A 143 -0.73 -13.84 -14.94
C GLN A 143 0.47 -13.04 -14.46
N TRP A 144 0.41 -11.72 -14.60
CA TRP A 144 1.53 -10.86 -14.23
C TRP A 144 1.05 -9.45 -13.88
N GLY A 145 1.71 -8.88 -12.88
CA GLY A 145 1.69 -7.44 -12.62
C GLY A 145 2.94 -6.78 -13.20
N LEU A 146 2.80 -5.55 -13.70
CA LEU A 146 3.93 -4.72 -14.13
C LEU A 146 4.08 -3.52 -13.18
N PHE A 147 5.24 -3.44 -12.55
CA PHE A 147 5.64 -2.31 -11.72
C PHE A 147 6.73 -1.53 -12.46
N ASP A 148 6.56 -0.22 -12.59
CA ASP A 148 7.53 0.67 -13.23
C ASP A 148 7.70 1.96 -12.43
N ASN A 149 8.83 2.65 -12.65
CA ASN A 149 9.20 3.91 -12.00
C ASN A 149 9.18 3.87 -10.46
N PHE A 150 9.64 2.76 -9.88
CA PHE A 150 9.75 2.62 -8.43
C PHE A 150 10.83 3.54 -7.85
N VAL A 151 10.42 4.42 -6.93
CA VAL A 151 11.32 5.37 -6.26
C VAL A 151 11.08 5.32 -4.76
N VAL A 152 12.15 5.07 -4.00
CA VAL A 152 12.15 5.19 -2.53
C VAL A 152 12.98 6.39 -2.14
N THR A 153 12.34 7.38 -1.52
CA THR A 153 13.03 8.58 -1.02
C THR A 153 13.11 8.53 0.51
N PRO A 154 14.27 8.23 1.10
CA PRO A 154 14.40 8.26 2.55
C PRO A 154 14.24 9.69 3.07
N ALA A 155 13.62 9.84 4.25
CA ALA A 155 13.60 11.12 4.93
C ALA A 155 15.04 11.59 5.20
N PRO A 156 15.34 12.89 5.11
CA PRO A 156 16.68 13.40 5.40
C PRO A 156 17.08 12.98 6.82
N SER A 157 18.16 12.21 6.94
CA SER A 157 18.67 11.80 8.25
C SER A 157 18.94 13.06 9.09
N THR A 158 18.42 13.10 10.30
CA THR A 158 18.53 14.22 11.27
C THR A 158 19.98 14.54 11.70
N LEU A 159 20.98 13.87 11.12
CA LEU A 159 22.41 14.15 11.29
C LEU A 159 22.80 15.56 10.82
N ALA A 160 22.15 16.11 9.78
CA ALA A 160 22.53 17.41 9.24
C ALA A 160 22.27 18.59 10.24
N PRO A 161 21.09 18.70 10.87
CA PRO A 161 20.86 19.68 11.94
C PRO A 161 21.75 19.46 13.17
N ALA A 162 22.01 18.19 13.55
CA ALA A 162 22.84 17.86 14.71
C ALA A 162 24.31 18.23 14.50
N LEU A 163 24.86 18.04 13.29
CA LEU A 163 26.21 18.48 12.95
C LEU A 163 26.33 20.01 12.97
N LEU A 164 25.33 20.73 12.45
CA LEU A 164 25.29 22.19 12.48
C LEU A 164 25.19 22.74 13.91
N ALA A 165 24.37 22.12 14.77
CA ALA A 165 24.31 22.44 16.19
C ALA A 165 25.63 22.16 16.92
N GLY A 166 26.28 21.03 16.61
CA GLY A 166 27.60 20.66 17.14
C GLY A 166 28.70 21.64 16.74
N ILE A 167 28.75 22.07 15.48
CA ILE A 167 29.70 23.10 15.00
C ILE A 167 29.40 24.45 15.66
N GLY A 168 28.14 24.83 15.81
CA GLY A 168 27.73 26.06 16.52
C GLY A 168 28.19 26.09 17.98
N LEU A 169 28.06 24.97 18.69
CA LEU A 169 28.52 24.80 20.07
C LEU A 169 30.05 24.83 20.20
N LEU A 170 30.77 24.21 19.26
CA LEU A 170 32.23 24.22 19.21
C LEU A 170 32.79 25.61 18.90
N ARG A 171 32.11 26.40 18.05
CA ARG A 171 32.53 27.77 17.71
C ARG A 171 32.34 28.74 18.88
N ARG A 172 31.29 28.54 19.70
CA ARG A 172 31.04 29.36 20.90
C ARG A 172 32.08 29.16 22.00
N ARG A 173 32.69 27.97 22.10
CA ARG A 173 33.74 27.66 23.10
C ARG A 173 35.13 28.23 22.76
N ARG A 174 35.37 28.67 21.51
CA ARG A 174 36.65 29.29 21.11
C ARG A 174 36.65 30.82 21.15
N ALA A 175 35.50 31.43 21.46
CA ALA A 175 35.32 32.89 21.50
C ALA A 175 35.25 33.45 22.94
N GLN A 176 35.55 32.63 23.95
CA GLN A 176 35.77 33.01 25.35
C GLN A 176 37.24 32.77 25.68
#